data_AF-E5RK74-F1
#
_entry.id   AF-E5RK74-F1
#
_cell.length_a   1.000
_cell.length_b   1.000
_cell.length_c   1.000
_cell.angle_alpha   90.00
_cell.angle_beta   90.00
_cell.angle_gamma   90.00
#
_symmetry.space_group_name_H-M   'P 1'
#
loop_
_entity.id
_entity.type
_entity.pdbx_description
1 polymer ?
#
loop_
_entity_poly.entity_id
_entity_poly.type
_entity_poly.pdbx_seq_one_letter_code
_entity_poly.pdbx_strand_id
1 'polypeptide(L)'
;MNYSLHLAFVCLSLFTERMCIQGSQFNVEVGRSDKLSLPGFENLTAGYNKFLRPNFGGEPVQIALTLDIASISSISESNMDYTATIYLRQRW
;
A
#
# COMPACT_ATOMS: atom_id res chain seq x y z
N MET A 1 -13.17 48.05 -23.60
CA MET A 1 -12.70 47.22 -22.47
C MET A 1 -12.53 45.74 -22.87
N ASN A 2 -12.21 45.42 -24.14
CA ASN A 2 -12.27 44.02 -24.62
C ASN A 2 -10.89 43.38 -24.89
N TYR A 3 -9.79 44.15 -24.80
CA TYR A 3 -8.43 43.66 -25.08
C TYR A 3 -7.80 42.94 -23.88
N SER A 4 -8.25 43.26 -22.65
CA SER A 4 -7.71 42.70 -21.41
C SER A 4 -8.14 41.26 -21.17
N LEU A 5 -9.36 40.89 -21.56
CA LEU A 5 -9.87 39.52 -21.47
C LEU A 5 -9.19 38.57 -22.46
N HIS A 6 -8.94 39.04 -23.70
CA HIS A 6 -8.19 38.25 -24.68
C HIS A 6 -6.75 38.02 -24.26
N LEU A 7 -6.09 39.02 -23.67
CA LEU A 7 -4.72 38.87 -23.16
C LEU A 7 -4.66 37.84 -22.02
N ALA A 8 -5.65 37.83 -21.13
CA ALA A 8 -5.75 36.85 -20.06
C ALA A 8 -5.95 35.42 -20.59
N PHE A 9 -6.84 35.22 -21.58
CA PHE A 9 -7.08 33.92 -22.19
C PHE A 9 -5.83 33.36 -22.90
N VAL A 10 -5.08 34.20 -23.61
CA VAL A 10 -3.82 33.79 -24.27
C VAL A 10 -2.75 33.39 -23.24
N CYS A 11 -2.64 34.12 -22.13
CA CYS A 11 -1.75 33.74 -21.03
C CYS A 11 -2.12 32.39 -20.40
N LEU A 12 -3.42 32.12 -20.17
CA LEU A 12 -3.88 30.86 -19.59
C LEU A 12 -3.59 29.64 -20.48
N SER A 13 -3.64 29.79 -21.81
CA SER A 13 -3.27 28.72 -22.75
C SER A 13 -1.76 28.45 -22.82
N LEU A 14 -0.90 29.45 -22.58
CA LEU A 14 0.55 29.27 -22.61
C LEU A 14 1.10 28.58 -21.34
N PHE A 15 0.42 28.72 -20.21
CA PHE A 15 0.84 28.12 -18.94
C PHE A 15 0.38 26.67 -18.75
N THR A 16 -0.64 26.20 -19.49
CA THR A 16 -1.17 24.84 -19.32
C THR A 16 -0.40 23.76 -20.09
N GLU A 17 0.47 24.13 -21.04
CA GLU A 17 1.22 23.16 -21.84
C GLU A 17 2.64 22.85 -21.31
N ARG A 18 3.01 23.32 -20.12
CA ARG A 18 4.37 23.14 -19.56
C ARG A 18 4.47 22.26 -18.32
N MET A 19 3.44 21.49 -17.97
CA MET A 19 3.57 20.41 -16.99
C MET A 19 3.73 19.06 -17.69
N CYS A 20 4.91 18.87 -18.30
CA CYS A 20 5.44 17.54 -18.53
C CYS A 20 5.78 16.94 -17.16
N ILE A 21 4.88 16.14 -16.59
CA ILE A 21 5.27 15.24 -15.51
C ILE A 21 6.09 14.13 -16.15
N GLN A 22 7.41 14.33 -16.12
CA GLN A 22 8.41 13.32 -16.40
C GLN A 22 8.24 12.22 -15.35
N GLY A 23 7.43 11.20 -15.69
CA GLY A 23 7.42 9.95 -14.95
C GLY A 23 8.85 9.41 -14.95
N SER A 24 9.50 9.46 -13.78
CA SER A 24 10.83 8.91 -13.61
C SER A 24 10.75 7.41 -13.89
N GLN A 25 11.49 6.97 -14.91
CA GLN A 25 11.68 5.56 -15.21
C GLN A 25 12.50 4.97 -14.05
N PHE A 26 11.81 4.40 -13.06
CA PHE A 26 12.45 3.75 -11.93
C PHE A 26 13.06 2.43 -12.44
N ASN A 27 14.39 2.42 -12.61
CA ASN A 27 15.13 1.21 -12.95
C ASN A 27 14.91 0.18 -11.83
N VAL A 28 14.16 -0.89 -12.11
CA VAL A 28 13.97 -2.00 -11.17
C VAL A 28 15.16 -2.94 -11.33
N GLU A 29 16.16 -2.78 -10.47
CA GLU A 29 17.17 -3.80 -10.26
C GLU A 29 16.53 -5.00 -9.55
N VAL A 30 16.34 -6.10 -10.29
CA VAL A 30 15.77 -7.35 -9.79
C VAL A 30 16.83 -8.09 -8.97
N GLY A 31 16.86 -7.83 -7.66
CA GLY A 31 17.66 -8.56 -6.69
C GLY A 31 17.04 -9.91 -6.31
N ARG A 32 17.77 -10.98 -6.63
CA ARG A 32 17.65 -12.40 -6.18
C ARG A 32 16.35 -13.13 -6.54
N SER A 33 16.45 -13.88 -7.64
CA SER A 33 15.42 -14.77 -8.21
C SER A 33 15.51 -16.18 -7.64
N ASP A 34 14.85 -16.43 -6.49
CA ASP A 34 14.36 -17.77 -6.15
C ASP A 34 12.92 -17.89 -6.67
N LYS A 35 12.76 -17.84 -8.00
CA LYS A 35 11.46 -17.94 -8.68
C LYS A 35 11.01 -19.39 -8.69
N LEU A 36 10.25 -19.80 -7.70
CA LEU A 36 9.25 -20.85 -7.89
C LEU A 36 8.16 -20.24 -8.79
N SER A 37 8.36 -20.29 -10.11
CA SER A 37 7.39 -19.81 -11.09
C SER A 37 6.27 -20.82 -11.19
N LEU A 38 5.21 -20.62 -10.39
CA LEU A 38 3.94 -21.27 -10.68
C LEU A 38 3.30 -20.56 -11.88
N PRO A 39 2.85 -21.32 -12.90
CA PRO A 39 2.19 -20.73 -14.06
C PRO A 39 0.98 -19.90 -13.61
N GLY A 40 0.90 -18.66 -14.09
CA GLY A 40 -0.10 -17.66 -13.72
C GLY A 40 0.34 -16.67 -12.63
N PHE A 41 1.49 -16.87 -11.98
CA PHE A 41 1.96 -16.03 -10.85
C PHE A 41 3.32 -15.37 -11.08
N GLU A 42 3.85 -15.45 -12.30
CA GLU A 42 5.21 -15.01 -12.68
C GLU A 42 5.54 -13.55 -12.27
N ASN A 43 4.52 -12.69 -12.19
CA ASN A 43 4.69 -11.23 -12.06
C ASN A 43 4.06 -10.63 -10.79
N LEU A 44 3.54 -11.43 -9.86
CA LEU A 44 2.83 -10.88 -8.69
C LEU A 44 3.67 -9.92 -7.83
N THR A 45 4.99 -10.12 -7.80
CA THR A 45 5.90 -9.35 -6.96
C THR A 45 6.68 -8.29 -7.74
N ALA A 46 6.49 -8.19 -9.05
CA ALA A 46 7.16 -7.19 -9.87
C ALA A 46 6.73 -5.78 -9.44
N GLY A 47 7.68 -4.94 -9.01
CA GLY A 47 7.39 -3.58 -8.53
C GLY A 47 6.72 -3.51 -7.15
N TYR A 48 6.52 -4.63 -6.46
CA TYR A 48 5.96 -4.63 -5.11
C TYR A 48 6.95 -4.09 -4.09
N ASN A 49 6.60 -3.00 -3.41
CA ASN A 49 7.37 -2.46 -2.30
C ASN A 49 6.77 -2.91 -0.96
N LYS A 50 7.43 -3.88 -0.30
CA LYS A 50 6.98 -4.47 0.97
C LYS A 50 6.95 -3.51 2.17
N PHE A 51 7.56 -2.33 2.07
CA PHE A 51 7.60 -1.35 3.15
C PHE A 51 6.39 -0.40 3.13
N LEU A 52 5.59 -0.43 2.06
CA LEU A 52 4.39 0.40 1.94
C LEU A 52 3.14 -0.44 2.25
N ARG A 53 2.25 0.12 3.07
CA ARG A 53 0.90 -0.42 3.21
C ARG A 53 0.10 -0.23 1.91
N PRO A 54 -0.92 -1.07 1.65
CA PRO A 54 -1.91 -0.75 0.63
C PRO A 54 -2.52 0.65 0.85
N ASN A 55 -2.87 1.33 -0.24
CA ASN A 55 -3.39 2.70 -0.22
C ASN A 55 -2.49 3.70 0.53
N PHE A 56 -1.16 3.58 0.39
CA PHE A 56 -0.21 4.50 1.02
C PHE A 56 -0.45 5.96 0.57
N GLY A 57 -0.62 6.87 1.52
CA GLY A 57 -0.95 8.28 1.27
C GLY A 57 -2.45 8.57 1.05
N GLY A 58 -3.29 7.53 0.98
CA GLY A 58 -4.74 7.65 0.89
C GLY A 58 -5.44 7.05 2.11
N GLU A 59 -6.67 6.57 1.88
CA GLU A 59 -7.52 6.01 2.92
C GLU A 59 -6.85 4.88 3.72
N PRO A 60 -7.19 4.73 5.02
CA PRO A 60 -6.71 3.62 5.83
C PRO A 60 -7.09 2.26 5.25
N VAL A 61 -6.21 1.28 5.39
CA VAL A 61 -6.56 -0.12 5.08
C VAL A 61 -7.46 -0.65 6.19
N GLN A 62 -8.63 -1.14 5.83
CA GLN A 62 -9.53 -1.79 6.78
C GLN A 62 -9.04 -3.21 7.04
N ILE A 63 -8.74 -3.51 8.30
CA ILE A 63 -8.28 -4.82 8.72
C ILE A 63 -9.41 -5.56 9.42
N ALA A 64 -9.79 -6.73 8.90
CA ALA A 64 -10.73 -7.62 9.55
C ALA A 64 -9.96 -8.70 10.33
N LEU A 65 -10.16 -8.73 11.65
CA LEU A 65 -9.58 -9.72 12.55
C LEU A 65 -10.61 -10.78 12.92
N THR A 66 -10.17 -12.03 12.99
CA THR A 66 -10.95 -13.14 13.57
C THR A 66 -10.06 -13.87 14.56
N LEU A 67 -10.57 -14.10 15.76
CA LEU A 67 -9.87 -14.80 16.82
C LEU A 67 -10.69 -16.01 17.26
N ASP A 68 -10.07 -17.18 17.23
CA ASP A 68 -10.62 -18.39 17.86
C ASP A 68 -9.72 -18.82 19.01
N ILE A 69 -10.32 -19.16 20.16
CA ILE A 69 -9.60 -19.64 21.33
C ILE A 69 -9.56 -21.16 21.26
N ALA A 70 -8.36 -21.73 21.17
CA ALA A 70 -8.16 -23.16 21.20
C ALA A 70 -8.15 -23.68 22.64
N SER A 71 -7.47 -22.96 23.55
CA SER A 71 -7.44 -23.30 24.98
C SER A 71 -7.07 -22.11 25.85
N ILE A 72 -7.47 -22.19 27.11
CA ILE A 72 -6.99 -21.33 28.21
C ILE A 72 -6.37 -22.25 29.26
N SER A 73 -5.20 -21.89 29.76
CA SER A 73 -4.42 -22.69 30.71
C SER A 73 -3.68 -21.79 31.71
N SER A 74 -2.85 -22.41 32.58
CA SER A 74 -1.92 -21.76 33.52
C SER A 74 -2.38 -20.40 34.05
N ILE A 75 -3.48 -20.41 34.81
CA ILE A 75 -4.04 -19.21 35.43
C ILE A 75 -3.32 -19.00 36.77
N SER A 76 -2.72 -17.83 36.97
CA SER A 76 -2.04 -17.47 38.21
C SER A 76 -2.65 -16.21 38.81
N GLU A 77 -3.31 -16.35 39.97
CA GLU A 77 -3.89 -15.21 40.69
C GLU A 77 -2.82 -14.32 41.32
N SER A 78 -1.73 -14.92 41.84
CA SER A 78 -0.64 -14.16 42.47
C SER A 78 0.10 -13.28 41.46
N ASN A 79 0.24 -13.77 40.23
CA ASN A 79 0.97 -13.07 39.16
C ASN A 79 0.03 -12.25 38.26
N MET A 80 -1.29 -12.43 38.39
CA MET A 80 -2.32 -11.82 37.57
C MET A 80 -2.16 -12.11 36.07
N ASP A 81 -1.80 -13.35 35.71
CA ASP A 81 -1.63 -13.77 34.33
C ASP A 81 -2.34 -15.08 34.00
N TYR A 82 -2.53 -15.30 32.70
CA TYR A 82 -3.06 -16.54 32.16
C TYR A 82 -2.40 -16.83 30.81
N THR A 83 -2.37 -18.10 30.44
CA THR A 83 -1.89 -18.53 29.13
C THR A 83 -3.08 -18.91 28.25
N ALA A 84 -3.11 -18.44 27.01
CA ALA A 84 -4.12 -18.83 26.04
C ALA A 84 -3.46 -19.24 24.71
N THR A 85 -3.98 -20.32 24.11
CA THR A 85 -3.62 -20.71 22.75
C THR A 85 -4.72 -20.22 21.83
N ILE A 86 -4.37 -19.38 20.84
CA ILE A 86 -5.33 -18.76 19.94
C ILE A 86 -4.98 -19.01 18.47
N TYR A 87 -6.00 -19.11 17.63
CA TYR A 87 -5.89 -18.94 16.19
C TYR A 87 -6.27 -17.51 15.84
N LEU A 88 -5.29 -16.72 15.40
CA LEU A 88 -5.49 -15.34 14.97
C LEU A 88 -5.44 -15.26 13.44
N ARG A 89 -6.52 -14.76 12.82
CA ARG A 89 -6.61 -14.55 11.37
C ARG A 89 -6.81 -13.07 11.06
N GLN A 90 -6.12 -12.61 10.03
CA GLN A 90 -6.21 -11.25 9.51
C GLN A 90 -6.59 -11.27 8.03
N ARG A 91 -7.46 -10.36 7.61
CA ARG A 91 -7.83 -10.11 6.21
C ARG A 91 -7.79 -8.62 5.91
N TRP A 92 -7.36 -8.26 4.71
CA TRP A 92 -7.30 -6.91 4.16
C TRP A 92 -7.37 -6.97 2.63
#